data_AF-A0A6M5YHP7-F1
#
_entry.id   AF-A0A6M5YHP7-F1
#
_cell.length_a   1.000
_cell.length_b   1.000
_cell.length_c   1.000
_cell.angle_alpha   90.00
_cell.angle_beta   90.00
_cell.angle_gamma   90.00
#
_symmetry.space_group_name_H-M   'P 1'
#
loop_
_entity.id
_entity.type
_entity.pdbx_description
1 polymer ?
#
loop_
_entity_poly.entity_id
_entity_poly.type
_entity_poly.pdbx_seq_one_letter_code
_entity_poly.pdbx_strand_id
1 'polypeptide(L)'
;MTGGVWLFAADRVGPPLRRWQSAGGAPASKPSSGFAVQADESGGLVVTYAVDGKAVAAVGPNQKDLLWTQSTGEDAASVIVGAPQPAGENRWVVTDLAGRVLVLDGTTGKPLAAQSVGLPGAVPAAASGVAANSALTVLSDGSAVVSELPKREPAAPPKKE
;
A
#
# COMPACT_ATOMS: atom_id res chain seq x y z
N MET A 1 -23.19 5.89 0.29
CA MET A 1 -22.61 5.37 1.55
C MET A 1 -21.25 5.98 1.71
N THR A 2 -20.97 6.54 2.87
CA THR A 2 -19.65 7.04 3.21
C THR A 2 -18.72 5.86 3.51
N GLY A 3 -17.67 5.65 2.72
CA GLY A 3 -16.70 4.57 2.89
C GLY A 3 -15.80 4.77 4.12
N GLY A 4 -15.39 3.68 4.76
CA GLY A 4 -14.48 3.69 5.90
C GLY A 4 -14.07 2.29 6.34
N VAL A 5 -13.05 2.21 7.18
CA VAL A 5 -12.55 0.95 7.75
C VAL A 5 -12.92 0.89 9.23
N TRP A 6 -13.49 -0.22 9.65
CA TRP A 6 -13.90 -0.45 11.04
C TRP A 6 -13.25 -1.72 11.58
N LEU A 7 -12.76 -1.63 12.81
CA LEU A 7 -12.24 -2.78 13.54
C LEU A 7 -13.29 -3.24 14.56
N PHE A 8 -13.59 -4.53 14.56
CA PHE A 8 -14.49 -5.15 15.54
C PHE A 8 -13.73 -6.19 16.35
N ALA A 9 -14.24 -6.47 17.55
CA ALA A 9 -13.79 -7.63 18.31
C ALA A 9 -14.37 -8.89 17.64
N ALA A 10 -13.54 -9.93 17.46
CA ALA A 10 -13.96 -11.17 16.82
C ALA A 10 -14.78 -12.08 17.74
N ASP A 11 -14.66 -11.88 19.06
CA ASP A 11 -15.16 -12.75 20.12
C ASP A 11 -16.43 -12.23 20.80
N ARG A 12 -16.88 -11.02 20.47
CA ARG A 12 -18.06 -10.41 21.05
C ARG A 12 -18.78 -9.49 20.07
N VAL A 13 -20.10 -9.48 20.18
CA VAL A 13 -20.94 -8.49 19.50
C VAL A 13 -20.84 -7.17 20.24
N GLY A 14 -20.66 -6.07 19.51
CA GLY A 14 -20.56 -4.74 20.10
C GLY A 14 -20.24 -3.65 19.07
N PRO A 15 -20.12 -2.40 19.53
CA PRO A 15 -19.65 -1.32 18.68
C PRO A 15 -18.21 -1.61 18.21
N PRO A 16 -17.79 -1.03 17.06
CA PRO A 16 -16.42 -1.19 16.60
C PRO A 16 -15.43 -0.61 17.61
N LEU A 17 -14.31 -1.31 17.78
CA LEU A 17 -13.18 -0.90 18.60
C LEU A 17 -12.50 0.36 18.04
N ARG A 18 -12.49 0.49 16.71
CA ARG A 18 -11.91 1.61 15.96
C ARG A 18 -12.66 1.89 14.67
N ARG A 19 -12.57 3.13 14.21
CA ARG A 19 -13.08 3.57 12.92
C ARG A 19 -12.06 4.52 12.30
N TRP A 20 -11.68 4.25 11.07
CA TRP A 20 -10.84 5.13 10.27
C TRP A 20 -11.61 5.66 9.07
N GLN A 21 -11.45 6.95 8.84
CA GLN A 21 -11.94 7.67 7.67
C GLN A 21 -10.74 8.37 7.04
N SER A 22 -10.60 8.31 5.72
CA SER A 22 -9.52 9.01 5.00
C SER A 22 -9.58 10.51 5.27
N ALA A 23 -8.46 11.09 5.71
CA ALA A 23 -8.37 12.52 5.99
C ALA A 23 -8.44 13.32 4.68
N GLY A 24 -9.24 14.39 4.66
CA GLY A 24 -9.17 15.40 3.59
C GLY A 24 -10.48 15.76 2.88
N GLY A 25 -11.61 15.87 3.57
CA GLY A 25 -12.81 16.55 3.06
C GLY A 25 -13.51 15.93 1.83
N ALA A 26 -12.92 14.92 1.20
CA ALA A 26 -13.54 14.11 0.16
C ALA A 26 -14.61 13.19 0.80
N PRO A 27 -15.73 12.92 0.11
CA PRO A 27 -16.80 12.11 0.64
C PRO A 27 -16.30 10.68 0.88
N ALA A 28 -15.86 10.41 2.10
CA ALA A 28 -15.66 9.11 2.72
C ALA A 28 -15.21 8.00 1.74
N SER A 29 -13.91 7.91 1.60
CA SER A 29 -13.23 7.09 0.62
C SER A 29 -13.48 5.59 0.84
N LYS A 30 -13.74 4.85 -0.25
CA LYS A 30 -14.09 3.43 -0.18
C LYS A 30 -12.83 2.56 -0.34
N PRO A 31 -12.59 1.58 0.56
CA PRO A 31 -11.58 0.57 0.32
C PRO A 31 -11.84 -0.12 -1.04
N SER A 32 -10.83 -0.10 -1.91
CA SER A 32 -10.90 -0.63 -3.28
C SER A 32 -10.06 -1.89 -3.48
N SER A 33 -9.46 -2.43 -2.41
CA SER A 33 -8.72 -3.68 -2.40
C SER A 33 -9.02 -4.49 -1.13
N GLY A 34 -8.46 -5.70 -1.05
CA GLY A 34 -8.28 -6.39 0.22
C GLY A 34 -7.27 -5.67 1.13
N PHE A 35 -7.18 -6.13 2.37
CA PHE A 35 -6.21 -5.66 3.35
C PHE A 35 -4.94 -6.51 3.31
N ALA A 36 -3.78 -5.86 3.37
CA ALA A 36 -2.50 -6.51 3.58
C ALA A 36 -1.92 -6.10 4.94
N VAL A 37 -1.16 -6.99 5.57
CA VAL A 37 -0.66 -6.80 6.94
C VAL A 37 0.82 -7.16 7.01
N GLN A 38 1.58 -6.37 7.75
CA GLN A 38 2.92 -6.75 8.23
C GLN A 38 3.18 -6.12 9.61
N ALA A 39 4.27 -6.55 10.25
CA ALA A 39 4.77 -5.88 11.44
C ALA A 39 5.71 -4.71 11.06
N ASP A 40 5.64 -3.62 11.81
CA ASP A 40 6.67 -2.59 11.82
C ASP A 40 7.90 -3.03 12.63
N GLU A 41 8.92 -2.17 12.71
CA GLU A 41 10.17 -2.44 13.44
C GLU A 41 9.98 -2.66 14.94
N SER A 42 8.90 -2.12 15.52
CA SER A 42 8.56 -2.30 16.93
C SER A 42 7.71 -3.56 17.19
N GLY A 43 7.37 -4.31 16.13
CA GLY A 43 6.44 -5.44 16.19
C GLY A 43 4.96 -5.03 16.18
N GLY A 44 4.66 -3.74 15.98
CA GLY A 44 3.31 -3.23 15.82
C GLY A 44 2.72 -3.64 14.47
N LEU A 45 1.43 -3.97 14.43
CA LEU A 45 0.78 -4.33 13.17
C LEU A 45 0.46 -3.07 12.35
N VAL A 46 0.86 -3.11 11.07
CA VAL A 46 0.48 -2.14 10.05
C VAL A 46 -0.41 -2.84 9.03
N VAL A 47 -1.60 -2.31 8.83
CA VAL A 47 -2.58 -2.80 7.86
C VAL A 47 -2.71 -1.78 6.73
N THR A 48 -2.57 -2.21 5.49
CA THR A 48 -2.54 -1.32 4.32
C THR A 48 -3.54 -1.77 3.25
N TYR A 49 -4.18 -0.80 2.60
CA TYR A 49 -5.21 -1.04 1.58
C TYR A 49 -5.28 0.12 0.58
N ALA A 50 -5.77 -0.19 -0.62
CA ALA A 50 -6.07 0.82 -1.64
C ALA A 50 -7.42 1.49 -1.35
N VAL A 51 -7.50 2.77 -1.73
CA VAL A 51 -8.62 3.67 -1.49
C VAL A 51 -9.00 4.31 -2.81
N ASP A 52 -10.26 4.10 -3.22
CA ASP A 52 -10.83 4.59 -4.47
C ASP A 52 -9.98 4.28 -5.73
N GLY A 53 -9.10 3.27 -5.64
CA GLY A 53 -8.14 2.90 -6.67
C GLY A 53 -7.04 3.94 -6.93
N LYS A 54 -6.92 5.00 -6.12
CA LYS A 54 -6.01 6.15 -6.41
C LYS A 54 -5.08 6.51 -5.26
N ALA A 55 -5.36 6.00 -4.06
CA ALA A 55 -4.54 6.22 -2.90
C ALA A 55 -4.34 4.93 -2.12
N VAL A 56 -3.35 4.94 -1.25
CA VAL A 56 -3.07 3.88 -0.29
C VAL A 56 -3.16 4.47 1.10
N ALA A 57 -3.79 3.75 2.01
CA ALA A 57 -3.88 4.13 3.41
C ALA A 57 -3.30 3.04 4.29
N ALA A 58 -2.69 3.45 5.39
CA ALA A 58 -2.26 2.54 6.45
C ALA A 58 -2.92 2.88 7.78
N VAL A 59 -3.31 1.82 8.50
CA VAL A 59 -3.86 1.89 9.85
C VAL A 59 -3.08 0.95 10.76
N GLY A 60 -2.96 1.35 12.01
CA GLY A 60 -2.50 0.47 13.07
C GLY A 60 -3.68 0.13 13.99
N PRO A 61 -3.93 -1.16 14.33
CA PRO A 61 -5.11 -1.55 15.12
C PRO A 61 -5.22 -0.88 16.49
N ASN A 62 -4.09 -0.42 17.04
CA ASN A 62 -4.00 0.22 18.35
C ASN A 62 -4.15 1.75 18.28
N GLN A 63 -3.92 2.33 17.10
CA GLN A 63 -3.90 3.75 16.83
C GLN A 63 -5.30 4.23 16.44
N LYS A 64 -5.66 5.44 16.85
CA LYS A 64 -6.97 6.02 16.56
C LYS A 64 -7.03 6.59 15.15
N ASP A 65 -5.96 7.26 14.74
CA ASP A 65 -5.86 7.94 13.46
C ASP A 65 -5.21 7.02 12.41
N LEU A 66 -5.31 7.40 11.13
CA LEU A 66 -4.54 6.78 10.07
C LEU A 66 -3.05 6.97 10.38
N LEU A 67 -2.23 5.97 10.09
CA LEU A 67 -0.78 6.10 10.16
C LEU A 67 -0.29 7.04 9.06
N TRP A 68 -0.80 6.85 7.84
CA TRP A 68 -0.52 7.69 6.68
C TRP A 68 -1.50 7.40 5.54
N THR A 69 -1.49 8.30 4.56
CA THR A 69 -2.13 8.14 3.25
C THR A 69 -1.19 8.63 2.15
N GLN A 70 -1.15 7.93 1.02
CA GLN A 70 -0.31 8.29 -0.12
C GLN A 70 -1.09 8.17 -1.43
N SER A 71 -1.12 9.24 -2.22
CA SER A 71 -1.67 9.22 -3.59
C SER A 71 -0.68 8.58 -4.56
N THR A 72 -1.17 7.78 -5.51
CA THR A 72 -0.35 7.16 -6.57
C THR A 72 -0.35 7.97 -7.87
N GLY A 73 -1.24 8.95 -8.00
CA GLY A 73 -1.35 9.87 -9.13
C GLY A 73 -2.81 10.16 -9.50
N GLU A 74 -3.03 11.22 -10.29
CA GLU A 74 -4.39 11.62 -10.72
C GLU A 74 -4.78 11.01 -12.07
N ASP A 75 -3.80 10.67 -12.92
CA ASP A 75 -4.04 10.17 -14.28
C ASP A 75 -4.83 8.87 -14.30
N ALA A 76 -5.60 8.63 -15.38
CA ALA A 76 -6.41 7.43 -15.54
C ALA A 76 -5.62 6.12 -15.39
N ALA A 77 -4.35 6.11 -15.80
CA ALA A 77 -3.47 4.95 -15.66
C ALA A 77 -2.92 4.75 -14.23
N SER A 78 -3.00 5.75 -13.35
CA SER A 78 -2.56 5.65 -11.94
C SER A 78 -3.52 4.84 -11.04
N VAL A 79 -4.41 4.05 -11.65
CA VAL A 79 -5.34 3.19 -10.92
C VAL A 79 -4.57 2.01 -10.33
N ILE A 80 -4.61 1.88 -9.01
CA ILE A 80 -4.00 0.78 -8.25
C ILE A 80 -4.69 -0.53 -8.62
N VAL A 81 -3.87 -1.54 -8.91
CA VAL A 81 -4.31 -2.91 -9.21
C VAL A 81 -4.07 -3.79 -7.99
N GLY A 82 -5.16 -4.33 -7.44
CA GLY A 82 -5.12 -5.24 -6.29
C GLY A 82 -4.71 -4.57 -4.97
N ALA A 83 -4.35 -5.39 -3.99
CA ALA A 83 -3.94 -4.92 -2.67
C ALA A 83 -2.44 -4.59 -2.63
N PRO A 84 -2.01 -3.56 -1.88
CA PRO A 84 -0.59 -3.35 -1.57
C PRO A 84 0.04 -4.63 -1.01
N GLN A 85 1.29 -4.90 -1.36
CA GLN A 85 2.00 -6.10 -0.92
C GLN A 85 3.13 -5.74 0.06
N PRO A 86 3.32 -6.51 1.14
CA PRO A 86 4.44 -6.30 2.04
C PRO A 86 5.76 -6.66 1.36
N ALA A 87 6.78 -5.83 1.53
CA ALA A 87 8.12 -6.01 0.96
C ALA A 87 9.21 -6.19 2.02
N GLY A 88 8.80 -6.55 3.24
CA GLY A 88 9.66 -6.64 4.42
C GLY A 88 10.18 -5.29 4.88
N GLU A 89 10.76 -5.27 6.08
CA GLU A 89 11.39 -4.07 6.67
C GLU A 89 10.46 -2.86 6.75
N ASN A 90 9.17 -3.10 7.01
CA ASN A 90 8.12 -2.09 6.98
C ASN A 90 8.07 -1.32 5.65
N ARG A 91 8.15 -2.02 4.52
CA ARG A 91 7.99 -1.44 3.17
C ARG A 91 6.80 -2.05 2.45
N TRP A 92 6.20 -1.28 1.56
CA TRP A 92 5.02 -1.70 0.80
C TRP A 92 5.25 -1.54 -0.69
N VAL A 93 4.79 -2.49 -1.48
CA VAL A 93 4.77 -2.44 -2.94
C VAL A 93 3.34 -2.19 -3.41
N VAL A 94 3.19 -1.23 -4.31
CA VAL A 94 1.93 -0.86 -4.93
C VAL A 94 2.10 -0.89 -6.44
N THR A 95 1.15 -1.48 -7.15
CA THR A 95 1.18 -1.59 -8.61
C THR A 95 -0.01 -0.85 -9.18
N ASP A 96 0.20 -0.05 -10.24
CA ASP A 96 -0.87 0.62 -10.97
C ASP A 96 -0.99 0.16 -12.43
N LEU A 97 -2.07 0.54 -13.10
CA LEU A 97 -2.32 0.21 -14.51
C LEU A 97 -1.34 0.86 -15.49
N ALA A 98 -0.57 1.87 -15.08
CA ALA A 98 0.48 2.47 -15.88
C ALA A 98 1.74 1.60 -15.95
N GLY A 99 1.76 0.46 -15.24
CA GLY A 99 2.96 -0.35 -15.10
C GLY A 99 3.90 0.18 -14.02
N ARG A 100 3.47 1.10 -13.16
CA ARG A 100 4.33 1.59 -12.08
C ARG A 100 4.30 0.61 -10.91
N VAL A 101 5.48 0.19 -10.48
CA VAL A 101 5.70 -0.49 -9.19
C VAL A 101 6.33 0.52 -8.24
N LEU A 102 5.51 0.99 -7.29
CA LEU A 102 5.89 1.98 -6.29
C LEU A 102 6.26 1.27 -4.98
N VAL A 103 7.42 1.62 -4.43
CA VAL A 103 7.85 1.17 -3.10
C VAL A 103 7.63 2.30 -2.11
N LEU A 104 6.86 2.05 -1.06
CA LEU A 104 6.53 3.00 -0.01
C LEU A 104 7.24 2.65 1.29
N ASP A 105 7.66 3.68 2.00
CA ASP A 105 8.08 3.61 3.40
C ASP A 105 6.84 3.36 4.28
N GLY A 106 6.85 2.30 5.07
CA GLY A 106 5.69 1.91 5.88
C GLY A 106 5.49 2.75 7.13
N THR A 107 6.46 3.60 7.51
CA THR A 107 6.32 4.54 8.64
C THR A 107 5.64 5.82 8.18
N THR A 108 6.01 6.33 7.01
CA THR A 108 5.58 7.66 6.53
C THR A 108 4.63 7.61 5.35
N GLY A 109 4.51 6.47 4.67
CA GLY A 109 3.78 6.33 3.41
C GLY A 109 4.49 6.95 2.21
N LYS A 110 5.67 7.55 2.39
CA LYS A 110 6.36 8.26 1.31
C LYS A 110 6.97 7.28 0.29
N PRO A 111 7.00 7.63 -1.01
CA PRO A 111 7.72 6.86 -1.99
C PRO A 111 9.21 6.78 -1.67
N LEU A 112 9.72 5.56 -1.60
CA LEU A 112 11.16 5.26 -1.56
C LEU A 112 11.72 5.09 -2.97
N ALA A 113 10.92 4.50 -3.87
CA ALA A 113 11.30 4.29 -5.26
C ALA A 113 10.08 4.02 -6.13
N ALA A 114 10.25 4.19 -7.44
CA ALA A 114 9.29 3.79 -8.45
C ALA A 114 10.03 3.11 -9.62
N GLN A 115 9.48 2.03 -10.13
CA GLN A 115 9.95 1.32 -11.31
C GLN A 115 8.83 1.21 -12.33
N SER A 116 9.19 1.17 -13.61
CA SER A 116 8.24 0.91 -14.69
C SER A 116 8.43 -0.52 -15.18
N VAL A 117 7.36 -1.30 -15.14
CA VAL A 117 7.27 -2.69 -15.59
C VAL A 117 6.15 -2.79 -16.62
N GLY A 118 6.33 -2.11 -17.75
CA GLY A 118 5.41 -2.13 -18.87
C GLY A 118 6.07 -2.73 -20.10
N LEU A 119 5.36 -3.64 -20.78
CA LEU A 119 5.64 -3.99 -22.16
C LEU A 119 4.68 -3.20 -23.07
N PRO A 120 5.08 -2.83 -24.30
CA PRO A 120 4.19 -2.13 -25.22
C PRO A 120 2.86 -2.88 -25.41
N GLY A 121 1.75 -2.22 -25.08
CA GLY A 121 0.40 -2.79 -25.22
C GLY A 121 -0.06 -3.72 -24.09
N ALA A 122 0.75 -3.92 -23.05
CA ALA A 122 0.40 -4.75 -21.89
C ALA A 122 0.45 -3.93 -20.59
N VAL A 123 -0.59 -4.09 -19.76
CA VAL A 123 -0.71 -3.43 -18.45
C VAL A 123 -0.72 -4.46 -17.33
N PRO A 124 -0.39 -4.10 -16.08
CA PRO A 124 -0.52 -5.02 -14.96
C PRO A 124 -1.95 -5.58 -14.82
N ALA A 125 -2.05 -6.91 -14.73
CA ALA A 125 -3.32 -7.62 -14.57
C ALA A 125 -3.68 -7.85 -13.09
N ALA A 126 -2.68 -7.80 -12.20
CA ALA A 126 -2.83 -7.99 -10.76
C ALA A 126 -1.79 -7.16 -9.99
N ALA A 127 -1.96 -7.09 -8.66
CA ALA A 127 -0.90 -6.59 -7.78
C ALA A 127 0.38 -7.42 -7.98
N SER A 128 1.54 -6.77 -7.97
CA SER A 128 2.82 -7.48 -8.09
C SER A 128 3.05 -8.36 -6.86
N GLY A 129 3.32 -9.65 -7.04
CA GLY A 129 3.74 -10.51 -5.96
C GLY A 129 5.16 -10.15 -5.50
N VAL A 130 5.41 -10.10 -4.20
CA VAL A 130 6.73 -9.79 -3.65
C VAL A 130 7.33 -11.04 -3.02
N ALA A 131 8.56 -11.36 -3.40
CA ALA A 131 9.33 -12.44 -2.81
C ALA A 131 10.78 -11.97 -2.60
N ALA A 132 11.26 -12.03 -1.36
CA ALA A 132 12.57 -11.52 -0.95
C ALA A 132 12.78 -10.07 -1.42
N ASN A 133 13.71 -9.84 -2.35
CA ASN A 133 14.05 -8.53 -2.91
C ASN A 133 13.55 -8.35 -4.35
N SER A 134 12.53 -9.09 -4.77
CA SER A 134 11.99 -9.00 -6.13
C SER A 134 10.47 -8.85 -6.15
N ALA A 135 9.98 -8.13 -7.14
CA ALA A 135 8.57 -8.06 -7.49
C ALA A 135 8.33 -8.80 -8.81
N LEU A 136 7.28 -9.61 -8.85
CA LEU A 136 6.77 -10.27 -10.06
C LEU A 136 5.45 -9.61 -10.44
N THR A 137 5.42 -8.96 -11.60
CA THR A 137 4.23 -8.30 -12.14
C THR A 137 3.68 -9.10 -13.32
N VAL A 138 2.47 -9.63 -13.18
CA VAL A 138 1.77 -10.32 -14.28
C VAL A 138 1.05 -9.28 -15.12
N LEU A 139 1.20 -9.36 -16.45
CA LEU A 139 0.62 -8.43 -17.40
C LEU A 139 -0.62 -9.01 -18.09
N SER A 140 -1.41 -8.15 -18.71
CA SER A 140 -2.70 -8.47 -19.35
C SER A 140 -2.60 -9.38 -20.57
N ASP A 141 -1.41 -9.50 -21.17
CA ASP A 141 -1.12 -10.39 -22.31
C ASP A 141 -0.65 -11.79 -21.86
N GLY A 142 -0.61 -12.05 -20.55
CA GLY A 142 -0.14 -13.29 -19.95
C GLY A 142 1.36 -13.37 -19.74
N SER A 143 2.12 -12.35 -20.13
CA SER A 143 3.55 -12.25 -19.79
C SER A 143 3.74 -11.80 -18.33
N ALA A 144 4.97 -11.86 -17.85
CA ALA A 144 5.34 -11.35 -16.53
C ALA A 144 6.72 -10.70 -16.54
N VAL A 145 6.87 -9.66 -15.72
CA VAL A 145 8.14 -8.96 -15.51
C VAL A 145 8.59 -9.21 -14.08
N VAL A 146 9.87 -9.58 -13.91
CA VAL A 146 10.53 -9.62 -12.60
C VAL A 146 11.41 -8.38 -12.49
N SER A 147 11.23 -7.61 -11.42
CA SER A 147 12.09 -6.47 -11.10
C SER A 147 12.71 -6.62 -9.71
N GLU A 148 13.95 -6.17 -9.55
CA GLU A 148 14.60 -6.10 -8.24
C GLU A 148 14.07 -4.89 -7.47
N LEU A 149 13.62 -5.11 -6.24
CA LEU A 149 13.25 -4.03 -5.34
C LEU A 149 14.51 -3.36 -4.80
N PRO A 150 14.55 -2.01 -4.77
CA PRO A 150 15.68 -1.29 -4.21
C PRO A 150 15.88 -1.69 -2.75
N LYS A 151 17.15 -1.83 -2.35
CA LYS A 151 17.49 -2.08 -0.95
C LYS A 151 17.12 -0.86 -0.13
N ARG A 152 16.70 -1.07 1.12
CA ARG A 152 16.50 0.02 2.07
C ARG A 152 17.86 0.65 2.36
N GLU A 153 17.98 1.96 2.14
CA GLU A 153 19.16 2.68 2.65
C GLU A 153 19.09 2.71 4.18
N PRO A 154 20.21 2.45 4.88
CA PRO A 154 20.26 2.61 6.33
C PRO A 154 19.89 4.05 6.71
N ALA A 155 19.04 4.21 7.72
CA ALA A 155 18.76 5.53 8.26
C ALA A 155 20.08 6.21 8.67
N ALA A 156 20.29 7.45 8.20
CA ALA A 156 21.47 8.22 8.60
C ALA A 156 21.51 8.32 10.13
N PRO A 157 22.68 8.13 10.77
CA PRO A 157 22.78 8.23 12.21
C PRO A 157 22.33 9.63 12.66
N PRO A 158 21.68 9.75 13.84
CA PRO A 158 21.23 11.03 14.35
C PRO A 158 22.44 11.97 14.43
N LYS A 159 22.31 13.17 13.84
CA LYS A 159 23.30 14.22 14.03
C LYS A 159 23.35 14.52 15.53
N LYS A 160 24.50 14.24 16.16
CA LYS A 160 24.77 14.69 17.52
C LYS A 160 24.82 16.22 17.49
N GLU A 161 23.91 16.87 18.20
CA GLU A 161 24.04 18.28 18.61
C GLU A 161 25.04 18.40 19.76
#